data_AF-A0A9E3B8X6-F1
#
_entry.id   AF-A0A9E3B8X6-F1
#
_cell.length_a   1.000
_cell.length_b   1.000
_cell.length_c   1.000
_cell.angle_alpha   90.00
_cell.angle_beta   90.00
_cell.angle_gamma   90.00
#
_symmetry.space_group_name_H-M   'P 1'
#
loop_
_entity.id
_entity.type
_entity.pdbx_description
1 polymer ?
#
loop_
_entity_poly.entity_id
_entity_poly.type
_entity_poly.pdbx_seq_one_letter_code
_entity_poly.pdbx_strand_id
1 'polypeptide(L)'
;MPNNASAEKRMRQEQKRRAHNRSVKSLVRTQVTKARVAITSATVNAEDAEAAVRAAVSELDRAAKKGVIHRNNAARRKSRLMKQLNTR
;
A
#
# COMPACT_ATOMS: atom_id res chain seq x y z
N MET A 1 -8.03 -0.94 30.95
CA MET A 1 -6.70 -0.99 31.60
C MET A 1 -6.15 -2.40 31.46
N PRO A 2 -4.82 -2.59 31.34
CA PRO A 2 -4.24 -3.93 31.34
C PRO A 2 -4.32 -4.54 32.75
N ASN A 3 -4.90 -5.74 32.86
CA ASN A 3 -5.11 -6.41 34.14
C ASN A 3 -3.88 -7.21 34.62
N ASN A 4 -2.82 -7.28 33.81
CA ASN A 4 -1.56 -7.93 34.16
C ASN A 4 -0.38 -7.26 33.42
N ALA A 5 0.85 -7.46 33.93
CA ALA A 5 2.06 -6.84 33.38
C ALA A 5 2.33 -7.23 31.90
N SER A 6 1.92 -8.45 31.50
CA SER A 6 2.07 -8.90 30.12
C SER A 6 1.15 -8.13 29.16
N ALA A 7 -0.06 -7.80 29.58
CA ALA A 7 -1.04 -7.04 28.81
C ALA A 7 -0.59 -5.58 28.67
N GLU A 8 0.00 -5.00 29.71
CA GLU A 8 0.57 -3.64 29.62
C GLU A 8 1.73 -3.59 28.63
N LYS A 9 2.63 -4.59 28.66
CA LYS A 9 3.71 -4.73 27.67
C LYS A 9 3.15 -4.88 26.26
N ARG A 10 2.09 -5.68 26.07
CA ARG A 10 1.43 -5.85 24.77
C ARG A 10 0.82 -4.53 24.26
N MET A 11 0.17 -3.77 25.12
CA MET A 11 -0.41 -2.47 24.78
C MET A 11 0.66 -1.49 24.27
N ARG A 12 1.81 -1.40 24.97
CA ARG A 12 2.96 -0.58 24.54
C ARG A 12 3.53 -1.04 23.19
N GLN A 13 3.64 -2.34 22.96
CA GLN A 13 4.11 -2.89 21.68
C GLN A 13 3.12 -2.63 20.53
N GLU A 14 1.82 -2.77 20.81
CA GLU A 14 0.77 -2.56 19.81
C GLU A 14 0.74 -1.13 19.34
N GLN A 15 0.84 -0.14 20.24
CA GLN A 15 0.87 1.27 19.86
C GLN A 15 2.01 1.58 18.88
N LYS A 16 3.22 1.07 19.16
CA LYS A 16 4.38 1.21 18.26
C LYS A 16 4.13 0.57 16.90
N ARG A 17 3.63 -0.66 16.88
CA ARG A 17 3.29 -1.39 15.64
C ARG A 17 2.19 -0.69 14.85
N ARG A 18 1.19 -0.13 15.54
CA ARG A 18 0.06 0.57 14.93
C ARG A 18 0.52 1.85 14.25
N ALA A 19 1.39 2.63 14.88
CA ALA A 19 1.96 3.84 14.29
C ALA A 19 2.75 3.53 13.02
N HIS A 20 3.65 2.54 13.07
CA HIS A 20 4.42 2.09 11.89
C HIS A 20 3.51 1.55 10.77
N ASN A 21 2.54 0.69 11.10
CA ASN A 21 1.65 0.13 10.09
C ASN A 21 0.74 1.20 9.47
N ARG A 22 0.37 2.23 10.23
CA ARG A 22 -0.41 3.36 9.72
C ARG A 22 0.37 4.15 8.67
N SER A 23 1.65 4.45 8.90
CA SER A 23 2.46 5.19 7.92
C SER A 23 2.64 4.40 6.63
N VAL A 24 2.98 3.12 6.72
CA VAL A 24 3.12 2.24 5.54
C VAL A 24 1.79 2.12 4.77
N LYS A 25 0.66 1.92 5.47
CA LYS A 25 -0.66 1.86 4.81
C LYS A 25 -1.02 3.17 4.12
N SER A 26 -0.71 4.31 4.72
CA SER A 26 -0.95 5.62 4.14
C SER A 26 -0.12 5.81 2.86
N LEU A 27 1.18 5.50 2.92
CA LEU A 27 2.09 5.60 1.77
C LEU A 27 1.61 4.73 0.60
N VAL A 28 1.30 3.45 0.85
CA VAL A 28 0.77 2.54 -0.16
C VAL A 28 -0.54 3.06 -0.75
N ARG A 29 -1.44 3.61 0.07
CA ARG A 29 -2.70 4.19 -0.42
C ARG A 29 -2.44 5.38 -1.33
N THR A 30 -1.55 6.28 -0.94
CA THR A 30 -1.16 7.45 -1.74
C THR A 30 -0.57 7.03 -3.08
N GLN A 31 0.36 6.08 -3.11
CA GLN A 31 0.97 5.61 -4.36
C GLN A 31 -0.05 4.96 -5.30
N VAL A 32 -0.97 4.15 -4.76
CA VAL A 32 -2.06 3.56 -5.56
C VAL A 32 -3.00 4.63 -6.11
N THR A 33 -3.30 5.68 -5.34
CA THR A 33 -4.10 6.81 -5.85
C THR A 33 -3.36 7.57 -6.94
N LYS A 34 -2.06 7.86 -6.76
CA LYS A 34 -1.23 8.50 -7.78
C LYS A 34 -1.21 7.72 -9.09
N ALA A 35 -1.01 6.40 -9.01
CA ALA A 35 -1.05 5.52 -10.18
C ALA A 35 -2.41 5.57 -10.89
N ARG A 36 -3.52 5.55 -10.14
CA ARG A 36 -4.86 5.68 -10.75
C ARG A 36 -5.07 7.02 -11.45
N VAL A 37 -4.67 8.11 -10.81
CA VAL A 37 -4.80 9.45 -11.40
C VAL A 37 -3.97 9.56 -12.66
N ALA A 38 -2.74 9.03 -12.65
CA ALA A 38 -1.88 9.00 -13.83
C ALA A 38 -2.51 8.19 -14.98
N ILE A 39 -3.13 7.04 -14.69
CA ILE A 39 -3.86 6.24 -15.69
C ILE A 39 -5.10 6.99 -16.22
N THR A 40 -5.82 7.74 -15.40
CA THR A 40 -7.04 8.44 -15.87
C THR A 40 -6.77 9.77 -16.55
N SER A 41 -5.60 10.38 -16.30
CA SER A 41 -5.29 11.70 -16.86
C SER A 41 -4.90 11.59 -18.33
N ALA A 42 -5.64 12.27 -19.21
CA ALA A 42 -5.36 12.33 -20.65
C ALA A 42 -4.10 13.13 -21.02
N THR A 43 -3.58 13.92 -20.07
CA THR A 43 -2.39 14.77 -20.24
C THR A 43 -1.08 14.09 -19.86
N VAL A 44 -1.12 12.92 -19.22
CA VAL A 44 0.07 12.20 -18.77
C VAL A 44 0.47 11.21 -19.85
N ASN A 45 1.74 11.26 -20.25
CA ASN A 45 2.30 10.34 -21.24
C ASN A 45 2.19 8.88 -20.76
N ALA A 46 2.08 7.95 -21.70
CA ALA A 46 1.96 6.52 -21.38
C ALA A 46 3.13 6.02 -20.50
N GLU A 47 4.35 6.48 -20.78
CA GLU A 47 5.55 6.11 -20.01
C GLU A 47 5.51 6.57 -18.55
N ASP A 48 5.01 7.78 -18.29
CA ASP A 48 4.88 8.33 -16.94
C ASP A 48 3.80 7.59 -16.14
N ALA A 49 2.71 7.20 -16.80
CA ALA A 49 1.68 6.36 -16.19
C ALA A 49 2.21 4.97 -15.84
N GLU A 50 3.00 4.35 -16.72
CA GLU A 50 3.67 3.08 -16.44
C GLU A 50 4.66 3.19 -15.27
N ALA A 51 5.48 4.24 -15.24
CA ALA A 51 6.42 4.48 -14.15
C ALA A 51 5.71 4.61 -12.80
N ALA A 52 4.59 5.35 -12.76
CA ALA A 52 3.77 5.50 -11.56
C ALA A 52 3.16 4.16 -11.11
N VAL A 53 2.70 3.33 -12.05
CA VAL A 53 2.17 1.98 -11.76
C VAL A 53 3.27 1.06 -11.22
N ARG A 54 4.46 1.06 -11.84
CA ARG A 54 5.62 0.26 -11.37
C ARG A 54 6.03 0.66 -9.95
N ALA A 55 6.05 1.95 -9.63
CA ALA A 55 6.32 2.45 -8.29
C ALA A 55 5.27 1.96 -7.27
N ALA A 56 3.98 2.05 -7.63
CA ALA A 56 2.90 1.56 -6.78
C ALA A 56 2.95 0.03 -6.55
N VAL A 57 3.31 -0.73 -7.58
CA VAL A 57 3.49 -2.19 -7.52
C VAL A 57 4.63 -2.56 -6.57
N SER A 58 5.79 -1.92 -6.71
CA SER A 58 6.96 -2.13 -5.84
C SER A 58 6.62 -1.90 -4.37
N GLU A 59 5.88 -0.83 -4.07
CA GLU A 59 5.52 -0.50 -2.70
C GLU A 59 4.44 -1.43 -2.12
N LEU A 60 3.50 -1.91 -2.94
CA LEU A 60 2.55 -2.95 -2.53
C LEU A 60 3.27 -4.24 -2.14
N ASP A 61 4.25 -4.67 -2.93
CA ASP A 61 5.01 -5.89 -2.65
C ASP A 61 5.91 -5.75 -1.43
N ARG A 62 6.52 -4.58 -1.23
CA ARG A 62 7.26 -4.26 -0.01
C ARG A 62 6.36 -4.28 1.24
N ALA A 63 5.16 -3.72 1.15
CA ALA A 63 4.20 -3.74 2.26
C ALA A 63 3.69 -5.15 2.56
N ALA A 64 3.54 -6.00 1.54
CA ALA A 64 3.20 -7.40 1.71
C ALA A 64 4.33 -8.21 2.37
N LYS A 65 5.58 -8.00 1.92
CA LYS A 65 6.77 -8.63 2.52
C LYS A 65 6.94 -8.27 4.00
N LYS A 66 6.62 -7.03 4.37
CA LYS A 66 6.62 -6.56 5.78
C LYS A 66 5.41 -7.03 6.60
N GLY A 67 4.47 -7.77 5.99
CA GLY A 67 3.25 -8.26 6.67
C GLY A 67 2.23 -7.17 7.02
N VAL A 68 2.38 -5.95 6.49
CA VAL A 68 1.47 -4.83 6.77
C VAL A 68 0.14 -5.01 6.02
N ILE A 69 0.20 -5.61 4.83
CA ILE A 69 -0.95 -6.05 4.04
C ILE A 69 -0.82 -7.52 3.69
N HIS A 70 -1.95 -8.23 3.57
CA HIS A 70 -1.94 -9.62 3.17
C HIS A 70 -1.51 -9.75 1.69
N ARG A 71 -0.77 -10.82 1.35
CA ARG A 71 -0.33 -11.13 -0.03
C ARG A 71 -1.46 -11.08 -1.06
N ASN A 72 -2.64 -11.61 -0.72
CA ASN A 72 -3.80 -11.59 -1.61
C ASN A 72 -4.39 -10.18 -1.79
N ASN A 73 -4.25 -9.31 -0.79
CA ASN A 73 -4.67 -7.91 -0.92
C ASN A 73 -3.72 -7.17 -1.88
N ALA A 74 -2.40 -7.37 -1.71
CA ALA A 74 -1.41 -6.83 -2.63
C ALA A 74 -1.64 -7.33 -4.07
N ALA A 75 -1.77 -8.64 -4.27
CA ALA A 75 -2.04 -9.26 -5.58
C ALA A 75 -3.31 -8.71 -6.24
N ARG A 76 -4.42 -8.58 -5.48
CA ARG A 76 -5.67 -8.01 -5.98
C ARG A 76 -5.51 -6.56 -6.43
N ARG A 77 -4.78 -5.74 -5.67
CA ARG A 77 -4.53 -4.33 -6.01
C ARG A 77 -3.62 -4.20 -7.23
N LYS A 78 -2.57 -5.03 -7.33
CA LYS A 78 -1.70 -5.10 -8.51
C LYS A 78 -2.50 -5.47 -9.76
N SER A 79 -3.27 -6.56 -9.71
CA SER A 79 -4.09 -7.02 -10.85
C SER A 79 -5.06 -5.94 -11.32
N ARG A 80 -5.71 -5.21 -10.41
CA ARG A 80 -6.63 -4.11 -10.78
C ARG A 80 -5.91 -2.94 -11.46
N LEU A 81 -4.74 -2.53 -10.96
CA LEU A 81 -3.95 -1.46 -11.57
C LEU A 81 -3.47 -1.85 -12.97
N MET A 82 -2.96 -3.08 -13.14
CA MET A 82 -2.51 -3.56 -14.44
C MET A 82 -3.65 -3.66 -15.45
N LYS A 83 -4.83 -4.12 -15.03
CA LYS A 83 -6.03 -4.12 -15.89
C LYS A 83 -6.40 -2.70 -16.34
N GLN A 84 -6.39 -1.74 -15.43
CA GLN A 84 -6.71 -0.35 -15.75
C GLN A 84 -5.70 0.26 -16.74
N LEU A 85 -4.41 -0.06 -16.59
CA LEU A 85 -3.36 0.37 -17.51
C LEU A 85 -3.54 -0.23 -18.92
N ASN A 86 -3.93 -1.51 -19.02
CA ASN A 86 -4.09 -2.20 -20.30
C ASN A 86 -5.40 -1.87 -21.03
N THR A 87 -6.40 -1.32 -20.34
CA THR A 87 -7.67 -0.88 -20.94
C THR A 87 -7.66 0.60 -21.34
N ARG A 88 -6.64 1.34 -20.92
CA ARG A 88 -6.36 2.70 -21.39
C ARG A 88 -5.79 2.63 -22.81
#